data_AF-A0A7C5NBD5-F1
#
_entry.id   AF-A0A7C5NBD5-F1
#
_cell.length_a   1.000
_cell.length_b   1.000
_cell.length_c   1.000
_cell.angle_alpha   90.00
_cell.angle_beta   90.00
_cell.angle_gamma   90.00
#
_symmetry.space_group_name_H-M   'P 1'
#
loop_
_entity.id
_entity.type
_entity.pdbx_description
1 polymer ?
#
loop_
_entity_poly.entity_id
_entity_poly.type
_entity_poly.pdbx_seq_one_letter_code
_entity_poly.pdbx_strand_id
1 'polypeptide(L)'
;MTSRDDHEVARDADLRALFSAHRPDPDAFAAGVAERLAEQSGDGPAEVERGAVAGRSVYRRLLDRAAGVLPGWKLTGTGKPWLSVVFVPLGLFIGTLVAFVLAFRGVDPNAHDAARPAGAGHRFGNRMLLGLLPMFGSLLGIVLIVWSMLFGGGHLPDVITLVFLVAMLLLSGHIATEARSGVVSGVRTGRVVVLLLLAMLYGTVLWLGGRGAAAGEAAFGRGAIGWILLAGVVGAILLTWRAAGECDAALGVLLGLSLPLGAISLPLPAFPVGRLAASLAHDDLEPERLAGWSAAELAARAIEQAGAEIPAMPATRERLLAALAAPPERARDDHVHPQVWTTAVALGLLDADELRTLAQRPGIRRRLDGLLHGSGPVAVRGYDAFLLDCLLARQSLSVGEREQLAERIVRGWPQPEQPGAIEVARSGARWLERLGQLERLQAARGPLRELLRRHWVGVDAAPSWSVGGGFAELAASSGAKVAVTVEAVELMRYVGVPEAIRLRQIDGYLRSQRHVSAIGRLITAGDRRVPVADAGLVLLRRGLGLPERSWFEFLLAERCAIAAVLLVLLGLRAILVADRAERSVRGALP
;
A
#
# COMPACT_ATOMS: atom_id res chain seq x y z
N MET A 1 -56.11 14.95 -5.07
CA MET A 1 -55.99 15.22 -3.62
C MET A 1 -55.83 13.87 -2.93
N THR A 2 -54.59 13.45 -2.73
CA THR A 2 -54.26 12.19 -2.07
C THR A 2 -53.64 12.49 -0.71
N SER A 3 -54.18 11.80 0.29
CA SER A 3 -53.85 11.86 1.71
C SER A 3 -52.35 11.67 1.95
N ARG A 4 -51.81 12.48 2.86
CA ARG A 4 -50.42 12.46 3.32
C ARG A 4 -50.40 11.60 4.58
N ASP A 5 -49.75 10.44 4.53
CA ASP A 5 -49.63 9.53 5.67
C ASP A 5 -48.81 10.16 6.79
N ASP A 6 -49.40 10.21 7.98
CA ASP A 6 -48.77 10.60 9.23
C ASP A 6 -47.81 9.49 9.69
N HIS A 7 -46.51 9.78 9.65
CA HIS A 7 -45.51 8.96 10.34
C HIS A 7 -45.57 9.27 11.83
N GLU A 8 -46.22 8.40 12.60
CA GLU A 8 -46.27 8.47 14.06
C GLU A 8 -44.86 8.22 14.62
N VAL A 9 -44.25 9.27 15.18
CA VAL A 9 -42.93 9.19 15.84
C VAL A 9 -43.08 8.38 17.12
N ALA A 10 -42.35 7.25 17.21
CA ALA A 10 -42.36 6.38 18.38
C ALA A 10 -42.04 7.17 19.65
N ARG A 11 -42.84 6.97 20.72
CA ARG A 11 -42.69 7.72 21.97
C ARG A 11 -41.48 7.22 22.75
N ASP A 12 -40.81 8.12 23.46
CA ASP A 12 -39.58 7.82 24.22
C ASP A 12 -39.75 6.69 25.23
N ALA A 13 -40.96 6.50 25.79
CA ALA A 13 -41.28 5.38 26.67
C ALA A 13 -41.21 4.02 25.95
N ASP A 14 -41.65 3.96 24.68
CA ASP A 14 -41.63 2.74 23.87
C ASP A 14 -40.20 2.38 23.47
N LEU A 15 -39.38 3.39 23.14
CA LEU A 15 -37.94 3.20 22.90
C LEU A 15 -37.22 2.70 24.16
N ARG A 16 -37.51 3.27 25.33
CA ARG A 16 -36.92 2.82 26.61
C ARG A 16 -37.31 1.38 26.97
N ALA A 17 -38.55 0.97 26.68
CA ALA A 17 -38.98 -0.40 26.86
C ALA A 17 -38.27 -1.35 25.87
N LEU A 18 -38.08 -0.93 24.61
CA LEU A 18 -37.42 -1.72 23.57
C LEU A 18 -35.94 -2.03 23.88
N PHE A 19 -35.24 -1.09 24.54
CA PHE A 19 -33.81 -1.20 24.82
C PHE A 19 -33.47 -1.62 26.27
N SER A 20 -34.46 -1.91 27.12
CA SER A 20 -34.23 -2.28 28.51
C SER A 20 -33.42 -3.58 28.67
N ALA A 21 -33.60 -4.54 27.75
CA ALA A 21 -32.86 -5.81 27.72
C ALA A 21 -31.38 -5.69 27.27
N HIS A 22 -30.99 -4.54 26.69
CA HIS A 22 -29.65 -4.31 26.14
C HIS A 22 -28.89 -3.19 26.85
N ARG A 23 -29.39 -2.75 28.01
CA ARG A 23 -28.75 -1.67 28.75
C ARG A 23 -27.50 -2.22 29.45
N PRO A 24 -26.30 -1.66 29.20
CA PRO A 24 -25.13 -2.03 29.98
C PRO A 24 -25.39 -1.71 31.44
N ASP A 25 -25.01 -2.65 32.32
CA ASP A 25 -25.13 -2.52 33.77
C ASP A 25 -24.43 -1.21 34.21
N PRO A 26 -25.19 -0.24 34.76
CA PRO A 26 -24.65 1.06 35.15
C PRO A 26 -23.57 0.93 36.22
N ASP A 27 -23.65 -0.09 37.08
CA ASP A 27 -22.69 -0.31 38.15
C ASP A 27 -21.40 -0.92 37.59
N ALA A 28 -21.50 -1.84 36.63
CA ALA A 28 -20.34 -2.37 35.90
C ALA A 28 -19.64 -1.29 35.06
N PHE A 29 -20.40 -0.37 34.46
CA PHE A 29 -19.82 0.77 33.74
C PHE A 29 -19.09 1.73 34.69
N ALA A 30 -19.69 2.07 35.84
CA ALA A 30 -19.06 2.92 36.84
C ALA A 30 -17.78 2.29 37.41
N ALA A 31 -17.79 0.98 37.69
CA ALA A 31 -16.61 0.23 38.13
C ALA A 31 -15.48 0.26 37.08
N GLY A 32 -15.81 0.03 35.81
CA GLY A 32 -14.82 0.06 34.73
C GLY A 32 -14.28 1.46 34.38
N VAL A 33 -14.95 2.53 34.78
CA VAL A 33 -14.42 3.91 34.69
C VAL A 33 -13.53 4.20 35.90
N ALA A 34 -13.91 3.77 37.10
CA ALA A 34 -13.09 3.93 38.30
C ALA A 34 -11.74 3.19 38.21
N GLU A 35 -11.73 1.98 37.66
CA GLU A 35 -10.51 1.18 37.42
C GLU A 35 -9.55 1.87 36.44
N ARG A 36 -10.08 2.42 35.33
CA ARG A 36 -9.28 3.19 34.35
C ARG A 36 -8.72 4.49 34.91
N LEU A 37 -9.46 5.15 35.80
CA LEU A 37 -8.97 6.34 36.49
C LEU A 37 -7.89 5.98 37.52
N ALA A 38 -7.99 4.83 38.19
CA ALA A 38 -6.96 4.34 39.12
C ALA A 38 -5.66 3.94 38.40
N GLU A 39 -5.72 3.29 37.23
CA GLU A 39 -4.56 2.98 36.39
C GLU A 39 -3.84 4.23 35.86
N GLN A 40 -4.57 5.34 35.67
CA GLN A 40 -3.99 6.61 35.24
C GLN A 40 -3.41 7.44 36.39
N SER A 41 -3.69 7.10 37.66
CA SER A 41 -3.46 8.02 38.80
C SER A 41 -2.50 7.54 39.90
N GLY A 42 -1.72 6.48 39.75
CA GLY A 42 -0.66 6.17 40.73
C GLY A 42 0.53 5.41 40.13
N ASP A 43 1.75 5.93 40.19
CA ASP A 43 2.65 5.90 41.36
C ASP A 43 2.86 4.48 41.94
N GLY A 44 3.92 3.83 41.42
CA GLY A 44 4.68 2.75 42.07
C GLY A 44 5.14 1.62 41.13
N PRO A 45 6.25 0.91 41.44
CA PRO A 45 7.59 1.38 41.81
C PRO A 45 8.66 1.00 40.74
N ALA A 46 9.85 1.58 40.91
CA ALA A 46 11.05 1.33 40.12
C ALA A 46 11.72 -0.03 40.42
N GLU A 47 12.55 -0.48 39.46
CA GLU A 47 13.52 -1.60 39.49
C GLU A 47 12.93 -3.02 39.56
N VAL A 48 13.25 -3.93 38.63
CA VAL A 48 14.51 -4.71 38.64
C VAL A 48 15.16 -4.88 37.25
N GLU A 49 16.46 -4.63 37.28
CA GLU A 49 17.51 -4.82 36.28
C GLU A 49 17.96 -6.29 36.02
N ARG A 50 18.48 -6.50 34.81
CA ARG A 50 19.69 -7.26 34.41
C ARG A 50 19.82 -8.79 34.59
N GLY A 51 20.19 -9.42 33.46
CA GLY A 51 20.97 -10.67 33.33
C GLY A 51 20.18 -11.80 32.67
N ALA A 52 20.55 -12.45 31.55
CA ALA A 52 21.83 -12.68 30.85
C ALA A 52 21.56 -12.81 29.32
N VAL A 53 22.32 -12.26 28.37
CA VAL A 53 23.73 -12.51 27.97
C VAL A 53 24.07 -13.96 27.65
N ALA A 54 23.86 -14.37 26.38
CA ALA A 54 24.76 -15.24 25.60
C ALA A 54 24.27 -15.34 24.14
N GLY A 55 25.05 -14.86 23.16
CA GLY A 55 24.71 -15.06 21.74
C GLY A 55 25.44 -14.20 20.71
N ARG A 56 26.75 -13.99 20.88
CA ARG A 56 27.64 -13.32 19.91
C ARG A 56 27.50 -13.96 18.51
N SER A 57 27.11 -13.20 17.48
CA SER A 57 27.62 -13.41 16.10
C SER A 57 27.23 -12.35 15.05
N VAL A 58 26.50 -11.29 15.42
CA VAL A 58 26.00 -10.31 14.46
C VAL A 58 27.06 -9.27 14.04
N TYR A 59 27.99 -8.91 14.91
CA TYR A 59 28.92 -7.80 14.61
C TYR A 59 30.15 -8.19 13.76
N ARG A 60 30.63 -9.45 13.85
CA ARG A 60 31.87 -9.88 13.17
C ARG A 60 31.66 -10.33 11.71
N ARG A 61 30.49 -10.89 11.38
CA ARG A 61 30.14 -11.28 9.99
C ARG A 61 29.83 -10.09 9.08
N LEU A 62 29.58 -8.92 9.65
CA LEU A 62 29.38 -7.66 8.93
C LEU A 62 30.69 -7.00 8.50
N LEU A 63 31.81 -7.29 9.18
CA LEU A 63 33.13 -6.71 8.86
C LEU A 63 33.90 -7.53 7.81
N ASP A 64 33.79 -8.87 7.80
CA ASP A 64 34.53 -9.72 6.85
C ASP A 64 33.95 -9.76 5.42
N ARG A 65 32.73 -9.26 5.21
CA ARG A 65 32.12 -9.18 3.85
C ARG A 65 32.25 -7.82 3.18
N ALA A 66 32.75 -6.81 3.90
CA ALA A 66 33.01 -5.48 3.35
C ALA A 66 34.38 -5.39 2.64
N ALA A 67 35.25 -6.40 2.74
CA ALA A 67 36.57 -6.41 2.12
C ALA A 67 36.75 -7.63 1.18
N GLY A 68 36.27 -7.50 -0.05
CA GLY A 68 36.46 -8.50 -1.11
C GLY A 68 35.99 -7.96 -2.46
N VAL A 69 36.51 -6.80 -2.83
CA VAL A 69 36.06 -5.90 -3.90
C VAL A 69 36.92 -6.12 -5.17
N LEU A 70 36.25 -6.51 -6.29
CA LEU A 70 36.65 -6.51 -7.73
C LEU A 70 37.60 -7.60 -8.30
N PRO A 71 37.55 -7.95 -9.61
CA PRO A 71 36.47 -7.86 -10.63
C PRO A 71 36.14 -9.23 -11.32
N GLY A 72 34.94 -9.36 -11.90
CA GLY A 72 34.56 -10.50 -12.73
C GLY A 72 33.22 -10.27 -13.43
N TRP A 73 33.25 -9.67 -14.62
CA TRP A 73 32.08 -9.29 -15.40
C TRP A 73 31.38 -10.51 -16.02
N LYS A 74 30.22 -10.91 -15.49
CA LYS A 74 29.20 -11.68 -16.23
C LYS A 74 27.81 -11.16 -15.85
N LEU A 75 27.15 -10.52 -16.81
CA LEU A 75 26.11 -9.49 -16.60
C LEU A 75 24.65 -10.00 -16.57
N THR A 76 24.39 -11.31 -16.55
CA THR A 76 23.01 -11.79 -16.81
C THR A 76 22.48 -12.91 -15.91
N GLY A 77 23.22 -13.37 -14.89
CA GLY A 77 22.89 -14.67 -14.27
C GLY A 77 22.56 -14.75 -12.78
N THR A 78 22.87 -13.77 -11.93
CA THR A 78 22.77 -13.98 -10.46
C THR A 78 21.92 -12.95 -9.74
N GLY A 79 20.77 -13.40 -9.23
CA GLY A 79 20.21 -13.26 -7.86
C GLY A 79 20.45 -12.02 -6.99
N LYS A 80 21.00 -10.91 -7.51
CA LYS A 80 21.29 -9.69 -6.76
C LYS A 80 20.54 -8.52 -7.39
N PRO A 81 19.21 -8.46 -7.21
CA PRO A 81 18.37 -7.38 -7.73
C PRO A 81 18.79 -5.99 -7.24
N TRP A 82 19.61 -5.89 -6.20
CA TRP A 82 20.12 -4.61 -5.71
C TRP A 82 21.06 -3.91 -6.71
N LEU A 83 21.80 -4.66 -7.55
CA LEU A 83 22.70 -4.05 -8.54
C LEU A 83 21.91 -3.37 -9.66
N SER A 84 20.86 -4.00 -10.19
CA SER A 84 19.98 -3.35 -11.16
C SER A 84 19.22 -2.17 -10.54
N VAL A 85 18.86 -2.26 -9.25
CA VAL A 85 18.23 -1.16 -8.50
C VAL A 85 19.16 0.04 -8.32
N VAL A 86 20.48 -0.12 -8.30
CA VAL A 86 21.43 1.00 -8.16
C VAL A 86 21.96 1.47 -9.51
N PHE A 87 22.38 0.55 -10.38
CA PHE A 87 23.06 0.89 -11.63
C PHE A 87 22.11 1.37 -12.74
N VAL A 88 20.86 0.89 -12.79
CA VAL A 88 19.90 1.37 -13.79
C VAL A 88 19.48 2.81 -13.51
N PRO A 89 19.12 3.21 -12.26
CA PRO A 89 18.85 4.61 -11.96
C PRO A 89 20.08 5.50 -12.12
N LEU A 90 21.27 5.01 -11.73
CA LEU A 90 22.51 5.76 -11.89
C LEU A 90 22.84 5.98 -13.37
N GLY A 91 22.68 4.96 -14.22
CA GLY A 91 22.88 5.07 -15.66
C GLY A 91 21.88 6.01 -16.34
N LEU A 92 20.61 5.96 -15.95
CA LEU A 92 19.57 6.89 -16.43
C LEU A 92 19.82 8.32 -15.95
N PHE A 93 20.28 8.50 -14.71
CA PHE A 93 20.66 9.81 -14.18
C PHE A 93 21.89 10.37 -14.91
N ILE A 94 22.94 9.57 -15.11
CA ILE A 94 24.12 9.98 -15.88
C ILE A 94 23.73 10.28 -17.33
N GLY A 95 22.88 9.46 -17.95
CA GLY A 95 22.40 9.68 -19.32
C GLY A 95 21.59 10.97 -19.46
N THR A 96 20.68 11.26 -18.53
CA THR A 96 19.92 12.52 -18.52
C THR A 96 20.81 13.72 -18.23
N LEU A 97 21.79 13.59 -17.33
CA LEU A 97 22.79 14.63 -17.06
C LEU A 97 23.68 14.91 -18.29
N VAL A 98 24.16 13.87 -18.97
CA VAL A 98 24.98 13.99 -20.19
C VAL A 98 24.17 14.61 -21.32
N ALA A 99 22.93 14.17 -21.53
CA ALA A 99 22.03 14.77 -22.51
C ALA A 99 21.76 16.25 -22.21
N PHE A 100 21.57 16.59 -20.93
CA PHE A 100 21.41 17.98 -20.49
C PHE A 100 22.67 18.81 -20.76
N VAL A 101 23.86 18.32 -20.41
CA VAL A 101 25.14 19.00 -20.66
C VAL A 101 25.41 19.17 -22.15
N LEU A 102 25.10 18.16 -22.98
CA LEU A 102 25.24 18.23 -24.44
C LEU A 102 24.25 19.22 -25.06
N ALA A 103 22.99 19.23 -24.62
CA ALA A 103 22.00 20.22 -25.04
C ALA A 103 22.44 21.65 -24.66
N PHE A 104 23.12 21.79 -23.53
CA PHE A 104 23.67 23.07 -23.08
C PHE A 104 24.92 23.50 -23.87
N ARG A 105 25.78 22.57 -24.25
CA ARG A 105 26.97 22.83 -25.09
C ARG A 105 26.63 23.11 -26.55
N GLY A 106 25.50 22.59 -27.04
CA GLY A 106 24.96 22.94 -28.36
C GLY A 106 24.41 24.37 -28.45
N VAL A 107 24.43 25.14 -27.35
CA VAL A 107 24.10 26.57 -27.36
C VAL A 107 25.29 27.32 -27.93
N ASP A 108 25.17 27.67 -29.22
CA ASP A 108 26.20 28.39 -29.97
C ASP A 108 26.62 29.69 -29.25
N PRO A 109 27.85 29.79 -28.72
CA PRO A 109 28.30 30.96 -27.99
C PRO A 109 28.35 32.21 -28.88
N ASN A 110 28.39 32.03 -30.21
CA ASN A 110 28.52 33.09 -31.19
C ASN A 110 27.20 33.84 -31.45
N ALA A 111 26.04 33.22 -31.18
CA ALA A 111 24.74 33.89 -31.30
C ALA A 111 24.56 35.04 -30.28
N HIS A 112 25.33 35.05 -29.20
CA HIS A 112 25.33 36.14 -28.20
C HIS A 112 26.26 37.30 -28.53
N ASP A 113 27.17 37.14 -29.48
CA ASP A 113 28.11 38.19 -29.86
C ASP A 113 27.53 39.11 -30.94
N ALA A 114 26.56 38.64 -31.72
CA ALA A 114 25.93 39.40 -32.80
C ALA A 114 24.85 40.42 -32.36
N ALA A 115 24.35 40.36 -31.11
CA ALA A 115 23.22 41.18 -30.64
C ALA A 115 23.60 42.26 -29.61
N ARG A 116 24.84 42.77 -29.61
CA ARG A 116 25.35 43.64 -28.53
C ARG A 116 25.15 45.14 -28.78
N PRO A 117 24.47 45.87 -27.87
CA PRO A 117 24.83 47.25 -27.55
C PRO A 117 26.04 47.26 -26.59
N ALA A 118 27.01 48.14 -26.87
CA ALA A 118 28.23 48.31 -26.11
C ALA A 118 27.93 48.96 -24.75
N GLY A 119 28.12 48.19 -23.66
CA GLY A 119 28.10 48.73 -22.29
C GLY A 119 27.24 47.92 -21.32
N ALA A 120 27.78 46.84 -20.74
CA ALA A 120 27.19 46.21 -19.55
C ALA A 120 28.23 45.34 -18.82
N GLY A 121 28.94 45.93 -17.85
CA GLY A 121 29.98 45.30 -17.01
C GLY A 121 29.45 44.41 -15.87
N HIS A 122 28.28 43.78 -16.00
CA HIS A 122 27.70 42.91 -14.94
C HIS A 122 27.58 41.43 -15.34
N ARG A 123 28.18 40.99 -16.46
CA ARG A 123 27.83 39.71 -17.10
C ARG A 123 28.69 38.48 -16.74
N PHE A 124 29.77 38.63 -15.94
CA PHE A 124 30.59 37.48 -15.55
C PHE A 124 29.87 36.53 -14.57
N GLY A 125 28.97 37.06 -13.74
CA GLY A 125 28.17 36.26 -12.78
C GLY A 125 27.19 35.30 -13.46
N ASN A 126 26.55 35.69 -14.56
CA ASN A 126 25.46 34.91 -15.17
C ASN A 126 25.93 33.65 -15.92
N ARG A 127 27.07 33.70 -16.64
CA ARG A 127 27.65 32.50 -17.28
C ARG A 127 28.12 31.49 -16.24
N MET A 128 28.66 31.98 -15.12
CA MET A 128 29.09 31.13 -14.01
C MET A 128 27.89 30.46 -13.32
N LEU A 129 26.78 31.19 -13.12
CA LEU A 129 25.56 30.66 -12.51
C LEU A 129 24.88 29.58 -13.37
N LEU A 130 24.85 29.75 -14.68
CA LEU A 130 24.32 28.77 -15.63
C LEU A 130 25.21 27.53 -15.76
N GLY A 131 26.53 27.69 -15.68
CA GLY A 131 27.48 26.55 -15.62
C GLY A 131 27.48 25.82 -14.26
N LEU A 132 27.14 26.52 -13.17
CA LEU A 132 27.02 25.94 -11.83
C LEU A 132 25.75 25.10 -11.67
N LEU A 133 24.66 25.40 -12.39
CA LEU A 133 23.40 24.67 -12.29
C LEU A 133 23.53 23.14 -12.52
N PRO A 134 24.18 22.64 -13.60
CA PRO A 134 24.39 21.20 -13.79
C PRO A 134 25.40 20.61 -12.79
N MET A 135 26.37 21.40 -12.32
CA MET A 135 27.33 20.98 -11.30
C MET A 135 26.63 20.80 -9.94
N PHE A 136 25.75 21.73 -9.56
CA PHE A 136 24.88 21.60 -8.40
C PHE A 136 23.89 20.45 -8.55
N GLY A 137 23.28 20.26 -9.72
CA GLY A 137 22.36 19.14 -9.96
C GLY A 137 23.03 17.77 -9.83
N SER A 138 24.27 17.63 -10.31
CA SER A 138 25.06 16.40 -10.20
C SER A 138 25.61 16.17 -8.79
N LEU A 139 26.15 17.21 -8.13
CA LEU A 139 26.60 17.14 -6.74
C LEU A 139 25.43 16.80 -5.80
N LEU A 140 24.28 17.45 -6.01
CA LEU A 140 23.05 17.18 -5.28
C LEU A 140 22.59 15.74 -5.50
N GLY A 141 22.61 15.24 -6.74
CA GLY A 141 22.28 13.84 -7.04
C GLY A 141 23.16 12.86 -6.26
N ILE A 142 24.47 13.11 -6.19
CA ILE A 142 25.42 12.30 -5.42
C ILE A 142 25.13 12.40 -3.91
N VAL A 143 24.94 13.61 -3.39
CA VAL A 143 24.61 13.84 -1.97
C VAL A 143 23.32 13.14 -1.59
N LEU A 144 22.30 13.18 -2.44
CA LEU A 144 21.02 12.50 -2.23
C LEU A 144 21.17 10.97 -2.24
N ILE A 145 21.98 10.42 -3.15
CA ILE A 145 22.28 8.98 -3.19
C ILE A 145 22.98 8.57 -1.89
N VAL A 146 24.01 9.30 -1.46
CA VAL A 146 24.74 9.02 -0.21
C VAL A 146 23.82 9.17 1.00
N TRP A 147 23.00 10.22 1.05
CA TRP A 147 22.03 10.45 2.11
C TRP A 147 20.99 9.32 2.21
N SER A 148 20.51 8.81 1.07
CA SER A 148 19.56 7.69 1.02
C SER A 148 20.14 6.40 1.61
N MET A 149 21.44 6.19 1.44
CA MET A 149 22.14 5.03 1.99
C MET A 149 22.38 5.17 3.50
N LEU A 150 22.61 6.38 3.99
CA LEU A 150 22.96 6.64 5.40
C LEU A 150 21.73 6.75 6.32
N PHE A 151 20.66 7.41 5.88
CA PHE A 151 19.53 7.77 6.77
C PHE A 151 18.23 7.00 6.46
N GLY A 152 18.29 6.04 5.54
CA GLY A 152 17.10 5.34 5.05
C GLY A 152 16.32 6.19 4.04
N GLY A 153 15.76 5.54 3.01
CA GLY A 153 15.12 6.21 1.88
C GLY A 153 13.77 6.88 2.17
N GLY A 154 13.30 6.91 3.42
CA GLY A 154 11.97 7.40 3.80
C GLY A 154 11.79 8.91 3.60
N HIS A 155 12.80 9.71 3.99
CA HIS A 155 12.75 11.18 3.92
C HIS A 155 13.32 11.75 2.62
N LEU A 156 13.99 10.91 1.81
CA LEU A 156 14.67 11.36 0.61
C LEU A 156 13.73 12.04 -0.41
N PRO A 157 12.51 11.54 -0.68
CA PRO A 157 11.60 12.23 -1.59
C PRO A 157 11.33 13.67 -1.17
N ASP A 158 11.18 13.93 0.12
CA ASP A 158 10.90 15.27 0.65
C ASP A 158 12.07 16.21 0.43
N VAL A 159 13.29 15.75 0.71
CA VAL A 159 14.52 16.53 0.50
C VAL A 159 14.71 16.81 -1.00
N ILE A 160 14.53 15.81 -1.85
CA ILE A 160 14.62 15.94 -3.31
C ILE A 160 13.62 16.99 -3.79
N THR A 161 12.35 16.80 -3.45
CA THR A 161 11.26 17.67 -3.85
C THR A 161 11.50 19.11 -3.39
N LEU A 162 11.94 19.31 -2.14
CA LEU A 162 12.28 20.63 -1.61
C LEU A 162 13.41 21.29 -2.40
N VAL A 163 14.49 20.55 -2.68
CA VAL A 163 15.63 21.12 -3.41
C VAL A 163 15.25 21.45 -4.86
N PHE A 164 14.48 20.59 -5.54
CA PHE A 164 13.96 20.90 -6.87
C PHE A 164 13.05 22.13 -6.87
N LEU A 165 12.21 22.27 -5.84
CA LEU A 165 11.32 23.44 -5.70
C LEU A 165 12.13 24.73 -5.54
N VAL A 166 13.16 24.71 -4.69
CA VAL A 166 14.09 25.86 -4.52
C VAL A 166 14.83 26.14 -5.82
N ALA A 167 15.35 25.13 -6.51
CA ALA A 167 16.05 25.28 -7.78
C ALA A 167 15.14 25.89 -8.87
N MET A 168 13.88 25.45 -8.95
CA MET A 168 12.90 26.02 -9.88
C MET A 168 12.48 27.44 -9.52
N LEU A 169 12.36 27.77 -8.23
CA LEU A 169 12.09 29.13 -7.78
C LEU A 169 13.23 30.08 -8.21
N LEU A 170 14.48 29.68 -7.96
CA LEU A 170 15.66 30.43 -8.37
C LEU A 170 15.77 30.57 -9.88
N LEU A 171 15.53 29.48 -10.63
CA LEU A 171 15.52 29.51 -12.09
C LEU A 171 14.43 30.45 -12.62
N SER A 172 13.20 30.37 -12.08
CA SER A 172 12.09 31.24 -12.46
C SER A 172 12.40 32.71 -12.18
N GLY A 173 13.01 33.00 -11.03
CA GLY A 173 13.47 34.35 -10.67
C GLY A 173 14.55 34.86 -11.63
N HIS A 174 15.55 34.02 -11.93
CA HIS A 174 16.62 34.38 -12.85
C HIS A 174 16.12 34.62 -14.29
N ILE A 175 15.21 33.77 -14.77
CA ILE A 175 14.58 33.97 -16.09
C ILE A 175 13.75 35.24 -16.09
N ALA A 176 13.04 35.58 -15.01
CA ALA A 176 12.31 36.83 -14.93
C ALA A 176 13.24 38.06 -14.98
N THR A 177 14.43 37.99 -14.36
CA THR A 177 15.41 39.08 -14.42
C THR A 177 16.05 39.19 -15.81
N GLU A 178 16.40 38.07 -16.45
CA GLU A 178 17.01 38.08 -17.78
C GLU A 178 16.01 38.33 -18.92
N ALA A 179 14.75 38.00 -18.71
CA ALA A 179 13.67 38.36 -19.62
C ALA A 179 13.52 39.88 -19.67
N ARG A 180 13.63 40.58 -18.52
CA ARG A 180 13.63 42.05 -18.49
C ARG A 180 14.82 42.67 -19.23
N SER A 181 15.94 41.97 -19.33
CA SER A 181 17.12 42.44 -20.08
C SER A 181 17.08 42.04 -21.56
N GLY A 182 16.06 41.30 -22.01
CA GLY A 182 15.90 40.86 -23.41
C GLY A 182 16.87 39.75 -23.83
N VAL A 183 17.56 39.11 -22.88
CA VAL A 183 18.66 38.17 -23.17
C VAL A 183 18.16 36.73 -23.39
N VAL A 184 16.96 36.40 -22.90
CA VAL A 184 16.45 35.02 -22.85
C VAL A 184 15.28 34.82 -23.81
N SER A 185 15.39 33.79 -24.65
CA SER A 185 14.32 33.32 -25.53
C SER A 185 13.37 32.36 -24.79
N GLY A 186 12.08 32.47 -25.11
CA GLY A 186 11.03 31.55 -24.65
C GLY A 186 11.32 30.10 -25.03
N VAL A 187 11.90 29.87 -26.22
CA VAL A 187 12.23 28.53 -26.73
C VAL A 187 13.31 27.86 -25.89
N ARG A 188 14.37 28.62 -25.53
CA ARG A 188 15.47 28.10 -24.68
C ARG A 188 14.96 27.76 -23.28
N THR A 189 14.15 28.63 -22.71
CA THR A 189 13.51 28.40 -21.41
C THR A 189 12.63 27.15 -21.43
N GLY A 190 11.83 27.00 -22.48
CA GLY A 190 10.99 25.81 -22.71
C GLY A 190 11.76 24.50 -22.67
N ARG A 191 12.87 24.42 -23.42
CA ARG A 191 13.73 23.22 -23.45
C ARG A 191 14.30 22.87 -22.07
N VAL A 192 14.77 23.86 -21.30
CA VAL A 192 15.31 23.62 -19.95
C VAL A 192 14.23 23.10 -19.01
N VAL A 193 13.04 23.71 -19.03
CA VAL A 193 11.89 23.27 -18.21
C VAL A 193 11.46 21.86 -18.57
N VAL A 194 11.36 21.53 -19.87
CA VAL A 194 11.00 20.18 -20.31
C VAL A 194 12.02 19.14 -19.85
N LEU A 195 13.32 19.40 -20.03
CA LEU A 195 14.37 18.47 -19.61
C LEU A 195 14.35 18.22 -18.10
N LEU A 196 14.10 19.28 -17.30
CA LEU A 196 14.01 19.14 -15.85
C LEU A 196 12.76 18.35 -15.43
N LEU A 197 11.59 18.65 -16.00
CA LEU A 197 10.36 17.91 -15.69
C LEU A 197 10.47 16.45 -16.13
N LEU A 198 11.13 16.16 -17.26
CA LEU A 198 11.45 14.80 -17.68
C LEU A 198 12.40 14.11 -16.69
N ALA A 199 13.48 14.76 -16.26
CA ALA A 199 14.40 14.20 -15.27
C ALA A 199 13.68 13.86 -13.96
N MET A 200 12.75 14.72 -13.52
CA MET A 200 11.90 14.45 -12.35
C MET A 200 10.91 13.32 -12.60
N LEU A 201 10.31 13.24 -13.80
CA LEU A 201 9.40 12.16 -14.17
C LEU A 201 10.12 10.80 -14.15
N TYR A 202 11.28 10.70 -14.81
CA TYR A 202 12.10 9.49 -14.81
C TYR A 202 12.61 9.15 -13.42
N GLY A 203 13.09 10.14 -12.66
CA GLY A 203 13.45 9.98 -11.26
C GLY A 203 12.29 9.39 -10.47
N THR A 204 11.10 9.99 -10.58
CA THR A 204 9.90 9.53 -9.88
C THR A 204 9.58 8.08 -10.24
N VAL A 205 9.63 7.69 -11.52
CA VAL A 205 9.40 6.31 -11.99
C VAL A 205 10.44 5.33 -11.42
N LEU A 206 11.72 5.69 -11.42
CA LEU A 206 12.79 4.85 -10.89
C LEU A 206 12.67 4.67 -9.37
N TRP A 207 12.32 5.76 -8.67
CA TRP A 207 12.07 5.76 -7.22
C TRP A 207 10.78 5.03 -6.84
N LEU A 208 9.73 5.15 -7.67
CA LEU A 208 8.47 4.41 -7.58
C LEU A 208 8.71 2.90 -7.65
N GLY A 209 9.67 2.47 -8.48
CA GLY A 209 10.10 1.07 -8.57
C GLY A 209 10.94 0.59 -7.37
N GLY A 210 11.49 1.53 -6.59
CA GLY A 210 12.23 1.26 -5.36
C GLY A 210 11.31 0.86 -4.20
N ARG A 211 11.46 -0.39 -3.74
CA ARG A 211 10.63 -1.08 -2.74
C ARG A 211 10.57 -0.48 -1.32
N GLY A 212 10.99 0.76 -1.09
CA GLY A 212 11.32 1.22 0.28
C GLY A 212 10.77 2.57 0.77
N ALA A 213 10.13 3.40 -0.05
CA ALA A 213 9.75 4.74 0.44
C ALA A 213 8.39 4.76 1.15
N ALA A 214 8.42 5.12 2.44
CA ALA A 214 7.39 5.19 3.47
C ALA A 214 6.18 6.14 3.21
N ALA A 215 5.79 6.39 1.96
CA ALA A 215 4.65 7.24 1.64
C ALA A 215 3.35 6.44 1.51
N GLY A 216 2.99 5.71 2.56
CA GLY A 216 1.69 5.06 2.67
C GLY A 216 0.53 6.04 2.90
N GLU A 217 0.84 7.27 3.32
CA GLU A 217 -0.19 8.22 3.71
C GLU A 217 -0.78 9.00 2.53
N ALA A 218 -0.18 9.08 1.34
CA ALA A 218 -0.77 9.85 0.24
C ALA A 218 -2.13 9.28 -0.24
N ALA A 219 -3.16 10.13 -0.33
CA ALA A 219 -4.47 9.90 -0.94
C ALA A 219 -4.41 9.70 -2.47
N PHE A 220 -3.68 10.56 -3.20
CA PHE A 220 -3.59 10.47 -4.66
C PHE A 220 -2.59 9.40 -5.14
N GLY A 221 -1.76 8.91 -4.22
CA GLY A 221 -0.74 7.91 -4.50
C GLY A 221 0.37 8.45 -5.40
N ARG A 222 1.46 7.68 -5.51
CA ARG A 222 2.65 8.12 -6.25
C ARG A 222 2.43 8.17 -7.77
N GLY A 223 1.42 7.47 -8.29
CA GLY A 223 1.05 7.54 -9.72
C GLY A 223 0.55 8.91 -10.16
N ALA A 224 -0.16 9.64 -9.28
CA ALA A 224 -0.64 10.99 -9.58
C ALA A 224 0.51 11.98 -9.83
N ILE A 225 1.62 11.85 -9.08
CA ILE A 225 2.82 12.68 -9.28
C ILE A 225 3.37 12.50 -10.70
N GLY A 226 3.46 11.25 -11.17
CA GLY A 226 3.89 10.95 -12.54
C GLY A 226 2.99 11.60 -13.59
N TRP A 227 1.67 11.57 -13.40
CA TRP A 227 0.71 12.23 -14.30
C TRP A 227 0.80 13.75 -14.27
N ILE A 228 0.97 14.36 -13.09
CA ILE A 228 1.15 15.81 -12.94
C ILE A 228 2.41 16.25 -13.70
N LEU A 229 3.52 15.54 -13.50
CA LEU A 229 4.78 15.83 -14.19
C LEU A 229 4.65 15.63 -15.71
N LEU A 230 4.00 14.56 -16.16
CA LEU A 230 3.76 14.32 -17.58
C LEU A 230 2.89 15.41 -18.22
N ALA A 231 1.81 15.82 -17.54
CA ALA A 231 0.97 16.94 -17.99
C ALA A 231 1.77 18.25 -18.07
N GLY A 232 2.69 18.47 -17.12
CA GLY A 232 3.61 19.60 -17.16
C GLY A 232 4.59 19.55 -18.34
N VAL A 233 5.15 18.38 -18.64
CA VAL A 233 6.01 18.17 -19.82
C VAL A 233 5.24 18.48 -21.11
N VAL A 234 4.04 17.92 -21.27
CA VAL A 234 3.16 18.17 -22.43
C VAL A 234 2.85 19.67 -22.55
N GLY A 235 2.45 20.32 -21.45
CA GLY A 235 2.16 21.75 -21.43
C GLY A 235 3.36 22.61 -21.81
N ALA A 236 4.55 22.29 -21.28
CA ALA A 236 5.78 23.00 -21.61
C ALA A 236 6.17 22.84 -23.09
N ILE A 237 5.97 21.65 -23.67
CA ILE A 237 6.21 21.38 -25.10
C ILE A 237 5.26 22.19 -25.97
N LEU A 238 3.96 22.19 -25.66
CA LEU A 238 2.96 22.96 -26.41
C LEU A 238 3.26 24.47 -26.39
N LEU A 239 3.66 25.01 -25.23
CA LEU A 239 4.07 26.42 -25.13
C LEU A 239 5.34 26.72 -25.93
N THR A 240 6.33 25.82 -25.89
CA THR A 240 7.58 25.97 -26.65
C THR A 240 7.32 25.91 -28.16
N TRP A 241 6.48 24.97 -28.60
CA TRP A 241 6.09 24.82 -29.99
C TRP A 241 5.37 26.06 -30.51
N ARG A 242 4.43 26.61 -29.73
CA ARG A 242 3.74 27.87 -30.06
C ARG A 242 4.72 29.04 -30.23
N ALA A 243 5.81 29.07 -29.49
CA ALA A 243 6.82 30.12 -29.58
C ALA A 243 7.79 29.95 -30.76
N ALA A 244 8.08 28.70 -31.15
CA ALA A 244 9.11 28.38 -32.16
C ALA A 244 8.56 28.14 -33.58
N GLY A 245 7.32 27.66 -33.73
CA GLY A 245 6.77 27.24 -35.02
C GLY A 245 7.28 25.88 -35.53
N GLU A 246 8.34 25.34 -34.95
CA GLU A 246 8.95 24.04 -35.28
C GLU A 246 8.95 23.10 -34.08
N CYS A 247 8.76 21.80 -34.33
CA CYS A 247 8.78 20.76 -33.31
C CYS A 247 10.04 19.91 -33.46
N ASP A 248 10.92 19.97 -32.46
CA ASP A 248 12.14 19.17 -32.42
C ASP A 248 11.76 17.68 -32.34
N ALA A 249 12.14 16.87 -33.33
CA ALA A 249 11.79 15.44 -33.38
C ALA A 249 12.22 14.68 -32.11
N ALA A 250 13.30 15.12 -31.47
CA ALA A 250 13.78 14.61 -30.19
C ALA A 250 12.77 14.78 -29.04
N LEU A 251 12.00 15.88 -29.03
CA LEU A 251 10.95 16.13 -28.05
C LEU A 251 9.73 15.23 -28.28
N GLY A 252 9.39 14.99 -29.55
CA GLY A 252 8.35 14.02 -29.91
C GLY A 252 8.70 12.59 -29.48
N VAL A 253 9.97 12.17 -29.67
CA VAL A 253 10.46 10.87 -29.23
C VAL A 253 10.48 10.75 -27.70
N LEU A 254 10.94 11.78 -26.98
CA LEU A 254 10.91 11.81 -25.51
C LEU A 254 9.47 11.74 -24.97
N LEU A 255 8.53 12.45 -25.62
CA LEU A 255 7.11 12.38 -25.26
C LEU A 255 6.56 10.96 -25.49
N GLY A 256 6.87 10.38 -26.65
CA GLY A 256 6.48 9.01 -27.02
C GLY A 256 7.04 7.96 -26.05
N LEU A 257 8.23 8.15 -25.50
CA LEU A 257 8.82 7.28 -24.48
C LEU A 257 8.22 7.49 -23.07
N SER A 258 7.74 8.71 -22.78
CA SER A 258 7.15 9.06 -21.48
C SER A 258 5.67 8.66 -21.33
N LEU A 259 4.92 8.58 -22.43
CA LEU A 259 3.52 8.15 -22.46
C LEU A 259 3.29 6.72 -21.93
N PRO A 260 4.09 5.70 -22.32
CA PRO A 260 4.05 4.38 -21.72
C PRO A 260 4.30 4.42 -20.21
N LEU A 261 5.24 5.24 -19.74
CA LEU A 261 5.57 5.35 -18.31
C LEU A 261 4.44 5.99 -17.48
N GLY A 262 3.73 6.97 -18.04
CA GLY A 262 2.50 7.52 -17.47
C GLY A 262 1.37 6.48 -17.43
N ALA A 263 1.13 5.78 -18.54
CA ALA A 263 0.11 4.73 -18.65
C ALA A 263 0.34 3.56 -17.68
N ILE A 264 1.60 3.21 -17.40
CA ILE A 264 2.00 2.20 -16.40
C ILE A 264 1.57 2.61 -14.98
N SER A 265 1.44 3.91 -14.73
CA SER A 265 1.21 4.53 -13.42
C SER A 265 -0.24 4.98 -13.19
N LEU A 266 -1.19 4.54 -14.04
CA LEU A 266 -2.60 4.90 -13.91
C LEU A 266 -3.10 4.68 -12.47
N PRO A 267 -3.57 5.74 -11.77
CA PRO A 267 -4.26 5.56 -10.52
C PRO A 267 -5.52 4.76 -10.84
N LEU A 268 -5.56 3.49 -10.43
CA LEU A 268 -6.76 2.68 -10.62
C LEU A 268 -7.91 3.40 -9.89
N PRO A 269 -8.95 3.87 -10.60
CA PRO A 269 -10.00 4.66 -9.99
C PRO A 269 -10.65 3.94 -8.80
N ALA A 270 -11.19 4.76 -7.88
CA ALA A 270 -12.06 4.36 -6.77
C ALA A 270 -13.23 3.53 -7.33
N PHE A 271 -13.70 2.41 -6.78
CA PHE A 271 -13.65 1.85 -5.44
C PHE A 271 -13.15 0.40 -5.49
N PRO A 272 -12.44 -0.10 -4.46
CA PRO A 272 -11.95 -1.49 -4.41
C PRO A 272 -13.08 -2.52 -4.60
N VAL A 273 -14.30 -2.26 -4.14
CA VAL A 273 -15.41 -3.23 -4.13
C VAL A 273 -15.80 -3.70 -5.54
N GLY A 274 -16.03 -2.79 -6.49
CA GLY A 274 -16.39 -3.17 -7.85
C GLY A 274 -15.29 -3.95 -8.58
N ARG A 275 -14.02 -3.62 -8.28
CA ARG A 275 -12.87 -4.38 -8.80
C ARG A 275 -12.71 -5.74 -8.16
N LEU A 276 -12.96 -5.85 -6.85
CA LEU A 276 -12.98 -7.13 -6.15
C LEU A 276 -14.08 -8.02 -6.71
N ALA A 277 -15.29 -7.48 -6.91
CA ALA A 277 -16.40 -8.21 -7.51
C ALA A 277 -16.06 -8.63 -8.95
N ALA A 278 -15.51 -7.74 -9.77
CA ALA A 278 -15.07 -8.10 -11.12
C ALA A 278 -13.96 -9.16 -11.10
N SER A 279 -12.96 -9.04 -10.22
CA SER A 279 -11.89 -10.03 -10.07
C SER A 279 -12.47 -11.39 -9.68
N LEU A 280 -13.33 -11.42 -8.67
CA LEU A 280 -13.94 -12.65 -8.17
C LEU A 280 -14.85 -13.32 -9.22
N ALA A 281 -15.61 -12.53 -9.99
CA ALA A 281 -16.46 -13.04 -11.07
C ALA A 281 -15.67 -13.71 -12.20
N HIS A 282 -14.43 -13.28 -12.45
CA HIS A 282 -13.55 -13.83 -13.48
C HIS A 282 -12.55 -14.85 -12.92
N ASP A 283 -12.51 -15.07 -11.61
CA ASP A 283 -11.60 -16.01 -10.99
C ASP A 283 -12.05 -17.45 -11.29
N ASP A 284 -11.22 -18.14 -12.07
CA ASP A 284 -11.41 -19.54 -12.43
C ASP A 284 -10.87 -20.47 -11.33
N LEU A 285 -11.63 -20.61 -10.24
CA LEU A 285 -11.22 -21.38 -9.07
C LEU A 285 -11.42 -22.89 -9.27
N GLU A 286 -10.32 -23.61 -9.43
CA GLU A 286 -10.34 -25.07 -9.53
C GLU A 286 -10.37 -25.72 -8.12
N PRO A 287 -11.29 -26.66 -7.83
CA PRO A 287 -11.36 -27.33 -6.53
C PRO A 287 -10.08 -28.10 -6.15
N GLU A 288 -9.35 -28.60 -7.14
CA GLU A 288 -8.12 -29.37 -6.98
C GLU A 288 -6.91 -28.51 -6.60
N ARG A 289 -7.00 -27.19 -6.78
CA ARG A 289 -5.92 -26.24 -6.52
C ARG A 289 -6.30 -25.32 -5.38
N LEU A 290 -5.58 -25.43 -4.26
CA LEU A 290 -5.75 -24.51 -3.13
C LEU A 290 -5.46 -23.05 -3.49
N ALA A 291 -4.60 -22.84 -4.47
CA ALA A 291 -4.15 -21.52 -4.86
C ALA A 291 -5.37 -20.69 -5.32
N GLY A 292 -5.72 -19.65 -4.55
CA GLY A 292 -6.66 -18.60 -4.95
C GLY A 292 -7.89 -18.51 -4.07
N TRP A 293 -8.28 -19.63 -3.47
CA TRP A 293 -9.42 -19.71 -2.58
C TRP A 293 -9.30 -18.74 -1.40
N SER A 294 -8.14 -18.63 -0.73
CA SER A 294 -7.97 -17.67 0.36
C SER A 294 -8.13 -16.21 -0.08
N ALA A 295 -7.66 -15.85 -1.27
CA ALA A 295 -7.83 -14.50 -1.80
C ALA A 295 -9.29 -14.22 -2.18
N ALA A 296 -9.98 -15.21 -2.74
CA ALA A 296 -11.41 -15.14 -3.06
C ALA A 296 -12.27 -15.00 -1.80
N GLU A 297 -11.97 -15.75 -0.73
CA GLU A 297 -12.64 -15.63 0.56
C GLU A 297 -12.55 -14.20 1.11
N LEU A 298 -11.33 -13.63 1.12
CA LEU A 298 -11.10 -12.26 1.59
C LEU A 298 -11.82 -11.24 0.70
N ALA A 299 -11.82 -11.43 -0.61
CA ALA A 299 -12.52 -10.56 -1.56
C ALA A 299 -14.03 -10.56 -1.30
N ALA A 300 -14.64 -11.73 -1.12
CA ALA A 300 -16.07 -11.86 -0.85
C ALA A 300 -16.48 -11.23 0.48
N ARG A 301 -15.73 -11.48 1.56
CA ARG A 301 -15.98 -10.83 2.85
C ARG A 301 -15.88 -9.32 2.77
N ALA A 302 -14.90 -8.80 2.00
CA ALA A 302 -14.77 -7.37 1.76
C ALA A 302 -15.97 -6.81 0.97
N ILE A 303 -16.46 -7.53 -0.04
CA ILE A 303 -17.65 -7.16 -0.82
C ILE A 303 -18.89 -7.13 0.08
N GLU A 304 -19.11 -8.19 0.84
CA GLU A 304 -20.24 -8.32 1.78
C GLU A 304 -20.21 -7.21 2.84
N GLN A 305 -19.04 -6.94 3.44
CA GLN A 305 -18.90 -5.86 4.41
C GLN A 305 -19.13 -4.47 3.81
N ALA A 306 -18.93 -4.31 2.51
CA ALA A 306 -19.28 -3.08 1.81
C ALA A 306 -20.80 -2.96 1.52
N GLY A 307 -21.60 -3.96 1.89
CA GLY A 307 -23.03 -4.05 1.58
C GLY A 307 -23.30 -4.35 0.10
N ALA A 308 -22.32 -4.92 -0.61
CA ALA A 308 -22.47 -5.33 -2.00
C ALA A 308 -22.70 -6.84 -2.08
N GLU A 309 -23.40 -7.26 -3.13
CA GLU A 309 -23.66 -8.67 -3.39
C GLU A 309 -22.41 -9.37 -3.93
N ILE A 310 -22.14 -10.59 -3.46
CA ILE A 310 -21.06 -11.42 -3.97
C ILE A 310 -21.45 -11.89 -5.39
N PRO A 311 -20.60 -11.70 -6.40
CA PRO A 311 -20.90 -12.12 -7.76
C PRO A 311 -21.11 -13.63 -7.85
N ALA A 312 -22.09 -14.05 -8.65
CA ALA A 312 -22.30 -15.47 -8.93
C ALA A 312 -21.10 -16.07 -9.69
N MET A 313 -20.70 -17.28 -9.30
CA MET A 313 -19.58 -18.02 -9.92
C MET A 313 -20.06 -19.40 -10.43
N PRO A 314 -20.94 -19.48 -11.44
CA PRO A 314 -21.62 -20.71 -11.83
C PRO A 314 -20.65 -21.83 -12.27
N ALA A 315 -19.61 -21.51 -13.04
CA ALA A 315 -18.62 -22.51 -13.50
C ALA A 315 -17.80 -23.10 -12.34
N THR A 316 -17.48 -22.28 -11.33
CA THR A 316 -16.80 -22.75 -10.11
C THR A 316 -17.73 -23.60 -9.26
N ARG A 317 -19.00 -23.20 -9.12
CA ARG A 317 -20.02 -24.00 -8.43
C ARG A 317 -20.21 -25.36 -9.10
N GLU A 318 -20.39 -25.40 -10.42
CA GLU A 318 -20.57 -26.66 -11.17
C GLU A 318 -19.41 -27.64 -10.93
N ARG A 319 -18.17 -27.16 -10.97
CA ARG A 319 -16.99 -27.99 -10.66
C ARG A 319 -16.94 -28.46 -9.22
N LEU A 320 -17.33 -27.61 -8.25
CA LEU A 320 -17.46 -28.03 -6.85
C LEU A 320 -18.50 -29.13 -6.68
N LEU A 321 -19.65 -29.02 -7.34
CA LEU A 321 -20.71 -30.03 -7.30
C LEU A 321 -20.28 -31.33 -7.98
N ALA A 322 -19.53 -31.25 -9.08
CA ALA A 322 -18.92 -32.42 -9.70
C ALA A 322 -17.91 -33.11 -8.75
N ALA A 323 -17.08 -32.34 -8.05
CA ALA A 323 -16.16 -32.87 -7.04
C ALA A 323 -16.89 -33.45 -5.82
N LEU A 324 -18.05 -32.89 -5.46
CA LEU A 324 -18.92 -33.39 -4.40
C LEU A 324 -19.58 -34.73 -4.79
N ALA A 325 -20.02 -34.87 -6.04
CA ALA A 325 -20.68 -36.06 -6.56
C ALA A 325 -19.72 -37.21 -6.90
N ALA A 326 -18.41 -36.96 -7.00
CA ALA A 326 -17.42 -37.96 -7.32
C ALA A 326 -17.42 -39.13 -6.30
N PRO A 327 -17.41 -40.40 -6.76
CA PRO A 327 -17.52 -41.56 -5.88
C PRO A 327 -16.36 -41.65 -4.89
N PRO A 328 -16.61 -42.09 -3.64
CA PRO A 328 -15.62 -42.12 -2.56
C PRO A 328 -14.40 -43.00 -2.85
N GLU A 329 -14.50 -43.96 -3.79
CA GLU A 329 -13.38 -44.83 -4.17
C GLU A 329 -12.38 -44.15 -5.13
N ARG A 330 -12.86 -43.20 -5.96
CA ARG A 330 -11.98 -42.29 -6.73
C ARG A 330 -11.49 -41.14 -5.87
N ALA A 331 -12.28 -40.73 -4.88
CA ALA A 331 -11.88 -39.80 -3.84
C ALA A 331 -11.13 -40.53 -2.73
N ARG A 332 -9.89 -40.99 -2.98
CA ARG A 332 -8.97 -41.36 -1.89
C ARG A 332 -8.81 -40.15 -0.95
N ASP A 333 -9.64 -40.11 0.09
CA ASP A 333 -9.78 -39.22 1.26
C ASP A 333 -9.40 -37.71 1.21
N ASP A 334 -8.71 -37.15 0.21
CA ASP A 334 -8.11 -35.80 0.31
C ASP A 334 -7.87 -35.07 -1.05
N HIS A 335 -8.63 -35.32 -2.13
CA HIS A 335 -8.37 -34.62 -3.41
C HIS A 335 -8.70 -33.12 -3.40
N VAL A 336 -9.65 -32.68 -2.58
CA VAL A 336 -9.99 -31.26 -2.44
C VAL A 336 -9.61 -30.82 -1.03
N HIS A 337 -8.72 -29.83 -0.97
CA HIS A 337 -8.20 -29.32 0.29
C HIS A 337 -9.35 -28.70 1.13
N PRO A 338 -9.43 -28.93 2.45
CA PRO A 338 -10.57 -28.48 3.30
C PRO A 338 -10.84 -26.97 3.26
N GLN A 339 -9.79 -26.18 3.06
CA GLN A 339 -9.91 -24.74 2.90
C GLN A 339 -10.73 -24.35 1.66
N VAL A 340 -10.73 -25.18 0.61
CA VAL A 340 -11.60 -24.99 -0.57
C VAL A 340 -13.06 -25.09 -0.16
N TRP A 341 -13.43 -26.13 0.62
CA TRP A 341 -14.79 -26.28 1.11
C TRP A 341 -15.21 -25.14 2.03
N THR A 342 -14.35 -24.77 2.99
CA THR A 342 -14.60 -23.64 3.91
C THR A 342 -14.83 -22.34 3.14
N THR A 343 -14.00 -22.08 2.13
CA THR A 343 -14.11 -20.90 1.29
C THR A 343 -15.39 -20.96 0.44
N ALA A 344 -15.70 -22.10 -0.16
CA ALA A 344 -16.89 -22.27 -0.99
C ALA A 344 -18.18 -21.95 -0.21
N VAL A 345 -18.25 -22.32 1.07
CA VAL A 345 -19.34 -21.94 1.97
C VAL A 345 -19.37 -20.44 2.21
N ALA A 346 -18.21 -19.84 2.52
CA ALA A 346 -18.11 -18.39 2.71
C ALA A 346 -18.47 -17.58 1.45
N LEU A 347 -18.30 -18.16 0.26
CA LEU A 347 -18.69 -17.60 -1.02
C LEU A 347 -20.17 -17.85 -1.39
N GLY A 348 -20.92 -18.63 -0.60
CA GLY A 348 -22.27 -19.07 -0.95
C GLY A 348 -22.33 -20.04 -2.14
N LEU A 349 -21.19 -20.64 -2.52
CA LEU A 349 -21.11 -21.63 -3.59
C LEU A 349 -21.60 -23.01 -3.14
N LEU A 350 -21.59 -23.25 -1.83
CA LEU A 350 -22.19 -24.43 -1.22
C LEU A 350 -23.25 -24.03 -0.20
N ASP A 351 -24.38 -24.72 -0.24
CA ASP A 351 -25.46 -24.58 0.73
C ASP A 351 -25.35 -25.59 1.89
N ALA A 352 -26.31 -25.50 2.82
CA ALA A 352 -26.35 -26.37 3.99
C ALA A 352 -26.59 -27.85 3.62
N ASP A 353 -27.27 -28.14 2.51
CA ASP A 353 -27.64 -29.50 2.11
C ASP A 353 -26.44 -30.21 1.48
N GLU A 354 -25.68 -29.48 0.69
CA GLU A 354 -24.40 -29.89 0.12
C GLU A 354 -23.37 -30.14 1.23
N LEU A 355 -23.32 -29.27 2.24
CA LEU A 355 -22.48 -29.49 3.44
C LEU A 355 -22.92 -30.71 4.26
N ARG A 356 -24.23 -30.94 4.42
CA ARG A 356 -24.77 -32.14 5.08
C ARG A 356 -24.35 -33.40 4.33
N THR A 357 -24.35 -33.36 3.01
CA THR A 357 -23.88 -34.46 2.16
C THR A 357 -22.39 -34.74 2.37
N LEU A 358 -21.54 -33.70 2.44
CA LEU A 358 -20.13 -33.86 2.81
C LEU A 358 -19.97 -34.46 4.22
N ALA A 359 -20.74 -33.98 5.19
CA ALA A 359 -20.67 -34.43 6.58
C ALA A 359 -21.03 -35.91 6.78
N GLN A 360 -21.79 -36.50 5.85
CA GLN A 360 -22.17 -37.92 5.87
C GLN A 360 -21.04 -38.85 5.37
N ARG A 361 -20.01 -38.33 4.71
CA ARG A 361 -18.89 -39.16 4.22
C ARG A 361 -18.18 -39.84 5.41
N PRO A 362 -17.88 -41.16 5.34
CA PRO A 362 -17.37 -41.92 6.49
C PRO A 362 -16.10 -41.34 7.14
N GLY A 363 -15.18 -40.76 6.35
CA GLY A 363 -13.98 -40.10 6.85
C GLY A 363 -14.28 -38.82 7.63
N ILE A 364 -15.16 -37.97 7.09
CA ILE A 364 -15.57 -36.70 7.71
C ILE A 364 -16.41 -36.96 8.96
N ARG A 365 -17.37 -37.89 8.90
CA ARG A 365 -18.22 -38.27 10.04
C ARG A 365 -17.39 -38.69 11.26
N ARG A 366 -16.39 -39.55 11.07
CA ARG A 366 -15.47 -39.96 12.17
C ARG A 366 -14.73 -38.77 12.77
N ARG A 367 -14.29 -37.81 11.95
CA ARG A 367 -13.60 -36.61 12.42
C ARG A 367 -14.55 -35.62 13.12
N LEU A 368 -15.79 -35.48 12.66
CA LEU A 368 -16.83 -34.70 13.34
C LEU A 368 -17.14 -35.27 14.72
N ASP A 369 -17.28 -36.59 14.83
CA ASP A 369 -17.55 -37.24 16.12
C ASP A 369 -16.35 -37.04 17.08
N GLY A 370 -15.12 -37.09 16.57
CA GLY A 370 -13.92 -36.72 17.34
C GLY A 370 -13.83 -35.24 17.71
N LEU A 371 -14.33 -34.34 16.85
CA LEU A 371 -14.40 -32.91 17.13
C LEU A 371 -15.45 -32.59 18.18
N LEU A 372 -16.56 -33.33 18.28
CA LEU A 372 -17.56 -33.16 19.34
C LEU A 372 -17.09 -33.75 20.67
N HIS A 373 -16.64 -35.00 20.67
CA HIS A 373 -16.38 -35.76 21.90
C HIS A 373 -14.92 -35.71 22.38
N GLY A 374 -14.02 -35.12 21.59
CA GLY A 374 -12.62 -34.99 21.94
C GLY A 374 -12.39 -34.09 23.17
N SER A 375 -11.31 -34.35 23.90
CA SER A 375 -10.86 -33.52 25.01
C SER A 375 -9.71 -32.56 24.64
N GLY A 376 -9.08 -32.74 23.47
CA GLY A 376 -7.93 -31.96 23.02
C GLY A 376 -8.26 -30.53 22.55
N PRO A 377 -7.26 -29.63 22.49
CA PRO A 377 -7.45 -28.28 21.95
C PRO A 377 -7.87 -28.30 20.47
N VAL A 378 -8.55 -27.24 20.02
CA VAL A 378 -8.95 -27.05 18.62
C VAL A 378 -8.29 -25.78 18.09
N ALA A 379 -7.27 -25.93 17.25
CA ALA A 379 -6.58 -24.83 16.62
C ALA A 379 -7.27 -24.50 15.29
N VAL A 380 -8.34 -23.69 15.35
CA VAL A 380 -9.27 -23.52 14.24
C VAL A 380 -8.57 -23.01 12.97
N ARG A 381 -8.15 -23.93 12.10
CA ARG A 381 -7.43 -23.66 10.86
C ARG A 381 -7.72 -24.75 9.85
N GLY A 382 -7.87 -24.37 8.58
CA GLY A 382 -8.03 -25.33 7.47
C GLY A 382 -9.11 -26.38 7.73
N TYR A 383 -8.68 -27.61 8.04
CA TYR A 383 -9.57 -28.76 8.29
C TYR A 383 -10.53 -28.54 9.47
N ASP A 384 -10.09 -27.91 10.56
CA ASP A 384 -10.93 -27.73 11.75
C ASP A 384 -12.08 -26.75 11.49
N ALA A 385 -11.81 -25.67 10.75
CA ALA A 385 -12.83 -24.70 10.36
C ALA A 385 -13.90 -25.35 9.48
N PHE A 386 -13.46 -26.15 8.49
CA PHE A 386 -14.35 -26.94 7.64
C PHE A 386 -15.23 -27.90 8.45
N LEU A 387 -14.64 -28.63 9.41
CA LEU A 387 -15.40 -29.55 10.26
C LEU A 387 -16.44 -28.82 11.11
N LEU A 388 -16.12 -27.65 11.66
CA LEU A 388 -17.08 -26.85 12.40
C LEU A 388 -18.24 -26.36 11.51
N ASP A 389 -17.98 -26.00 10.24
CA ASP A 389 -19.03 -25.64 9.28
C ASP A 389 -19.94 -26.84 8.97
N CYS A 390 -19.36 -28.01 8.70
CA CYS A 390 -20.13 -29.26 8.53
C CYS A 390 -20.95 -29.62 9.78
N LEU A 391 -20.40 -29.37 10.96
CA LEU A 391 -21.07 -29.66 12.22
C LEU A 391 -22.32 -28.81 12.41
N LEU A 392 -22.22 -27.49 12.17
CA LEU A 392 -23.36 -26.57 12.23
C LEU A 392 -24.41 -26.87 11.14
N ALA A 393 -23.99 -27.30 9.95
CA ALA A 393 -24.92 -27.69 8.89
C ALA A 393 -25.66 -28.99 9.20
N ARG A 394 -25.02 -29.94 9.88
CA ARG A 394 -25.59 -31.26 10.20
C ARG A 394 -26.62 -31.20 11.32
N GLN A 395 -26.37 -30.41 12.37
CA GLN A 395 -27.21 -30.42 13.56
C GLN A 395 -27.18 -29.09 14.31
N SER A 396 -28.26 -28.80 15.03
CA SER A 396 -28.25 -27.74 16.02
C SER A 396 -27.42 -28.17 17.24
N LEU A 397 -26.33 -27.47 17.51
CA LEU A 397 -25.53 -27.68 18.71
C LEU A 397 -26.29 -27.24 19.96
N SER A 398 -26.34 -28.12 20.96
CA SER A 398 -26.82 -27.80 22.30
C SER A 398 -25.93 -26.75 22.97
N VAL A 399 -26.44 -26.08 24.01
CA VAL A 399 -25.67 -25.06 24.76
C VAL A 399 -24.36 -25.66 25.31
N GLY A 400 -24.43 -26.84 25.92
CA GLY A 400 -23.26 -27.53 26.47
C GLY A 400 -22.21 -27.91 25.41
N GLU A 401 -22.63 -28.38 24.24
CA GLU A 401 -21.69 -28.66 23.14
C GLU A 401 -21.01 -27.39 22.62
N ARG A 402 -21.74 -26.26 22.53
CA ARG A 402 -21.16 -24.98 22.13
C ARG A 402 -20.13 -24.49 23.15
N GLU A 403 -20.44 -24.61 24.45
CA GLU A 403 -19.52 -24.24 25.53
C GLU A 403 -18.26 -25.12 25.53
N GLN A 404 -18.42 -26.44 25.37
CA GLN A 404 -17.30 -27.37 25.30
C GLN A 404 -16.40 -27.08 24.10
N LEU A 405 -16.98 -26.84 22.91
CA LEU A 405 -16.21 -26.48 21.72
C LEU A 405 -15.49 -25.15 21.92
N ALA A 406 -16.16 -24.14 22.46
CA ALA A 406 -15.56 -22.83 22.73
C ALA A 406 -14.40 -22.92 23.72
N GLU A 407 -14.53 -23.73 24.78
CA GLU A 407 -13.42 -23.97 25.71
C GLU A 407 -12.22 -24.62 25.01
N ARG A 408 -12.46 -25.59 24.13
CA ARG A 408 -11.40 -26.25 23.35
C ARG A 408 -10.74 -25.31 22.34
N ILE A 409 -11.49 -24.38 21.75
CA ILE A 409 -10.96 -23.32 20.89
C ILE A 409 -10.03 -22.40 21.69
N VAL A 410 -10.46 -21.96 22.89
CA VAL A 410 -9.63 -21.14 23.77
C VAL A 410 -8.36 -21.87 24.21
N ARG A 411 -8.45 -23.17 24.52
CA ARG A 411 -7.27 -24.01 24.81
C ARG A 411 -6.34 -24.19 23.60
N GLY A 412 -6.85 -24.01 22.39
CA GLY A 412 -6.10 -24.05 21.13
C GLY A 412 -5.49 -22.71 20.71
N TRP A 413 -5.43 -21.72 21.61
CA TRP A 413 -4.84 -20.43 21.29
C TRP A 413 -3.36 -20.50 20.89
N PRO A 414 -2.99 -19.79 19.80
CA PRO A 414 -1.65 -19.87 19.28
C PRO A 414 -0.67 -19.12 20.16
N GLN A 415 0.55 -19.63 20.25
CA GLN A 415 1.66 -18.88 20.85
C GLN A 415 2.18 -17.84 19.85
N PRO A 416 2.66 -16.67 20.31
CA PRO A 416 3.14 -15.60 19.42
C PRO A 416 4.31 -15.99 18.50
N GLU A 417 5.06 -17.03 18.85
CA GLU A 417 6.20 -17.49 18.06
C GLU A 417 5.78 -18.48 16.95
N GLN A 418 4.51 -18.89 16.91
CA GLN A 418 4.02 -19.87 15.93
C GLN A 418 3.73 -19.21 14.56
N PRO A 419 4.18 -19.82 13.45
CA PRO A 419 3.79 -19.39 12.12
C PRO A 419 2.27 -19.45 11.94
N GLY A 420 1.67 -18.35 11.46
CA GLY A 420 0.23 -18.27 11.27
C GLY A 420 -0.58 -18.05 12.55
N ALA A 421 0.05 -17.64 13.66
CA ALA A 421 -0.65 -17.35 14.91
C ALA A 421 -1.83 -16.37 14.73
N ILE A 422 -1.65 -15.30 13.93
CA ILE A 422 -2.73 -14.35 13.63
C ILE A 422 -3.91 -15.03 12.90
N GLU A 423 -3.65 -15.92 11.94
CA GLU A 423 -4.68 -16.64 11.19
C GLU A 423 -5.52 -17.55 12.10
N VAL A 424 -4.84 -18.30 12.99
CA VAL A 424 -5.49 -19.19 13.97
C VAL A 424 -6.32 -18.37 14.96
N ALA A 425 -5.75 -17.29 15.49
CA ALA A 425 -6.41 -16.45 16.48
C ALA A 425 -7.64 -15.74 15.89
N ARG A 426 -7.52 -15.22 14.65
CA ARG A 426 -8.66 -14.66 13.92
C ARG A 426 -9.75 -15.71 13.69
N SER A 427 -9.37 -16.89 13.21
CA SER A 427 -10.32 -17.95 12.91
C SER A 427 -11.08 -18.39 14.15
N GLY A 428 -10.40 -18.61 15.28
CA GLY A 428 -11.13 -18.95 16.49
C GLY A 428 -11.95 -17.79 17.05
N ALA A 429 -11.52 -16.53 16.94
CA ALA A 429 -12.32 -15.38 17.36
C ALA A 429 -13.67 -15.34 16.61
N ARG A 430 -13.63 -15.54 15.29
CA ARG A 430 -14.81 -15.69 14.43
C ARG A 430 -15.70 -16.85 14.89
N TRP A 431 -15.10 -17.98 15.26
CA TRP A 431 -15.86 -19.15 15.71
C TRP A 431 -16.47 -18.99 17.10
N LEU A 432 -15.80 -18.32 18.03
CA LEU A 432 -16.39 -17.97 19.33
C LEU A 432 -17.61 -17.06 19.15
N GLU A 433 -17.54 -16.09 18.24
CA GLU A 433 -18.71 -15.25 17.89
C GLU A 433 -19.84 -16.10 17.30
N ARG A 434 -19.56 -16.96 16.31
CA ARG A 434 -20.58 -17.84 15.69
C ARG A 434 -21.22 -18.82 16.68
N LEU A 435 -20.48 -19.25 17.71
CA LEU A 435 -21.00 -20.10 18.78
C LEU A 435 -21.78 -19.30 19.85
N GLY A 436 -21.83 -17.96 19.77
CA GLY A 436 -22.47 -17.08 20.74
C GLY A 436 -21.67 -16.87 22.03
N GLN A 437 -20.37 -17.15 22.02
CA GLN A 437 -19.49 -17.18 23.20
C GLN A 437 -18.70 -15.88 23.34
N LEU A 438 -19.42 -14.75 23.32
CA LEU A 438 -18.83 -13.41 23.31
C LEU A 438 -18.02 -13.12 24.58
N GLU A 439 -18.45 -13.59 25.75
CA GLU A 439 -17.73 -13.38 27.03
C GLU A 439 -16.32 -13.98 27.01
N ARG A 440 -16.16 -15.17 26.44
CA ARG A 440 -14.85 -15.81 26.28
C ARG A 440 -13.96 -15.04 25.31
N LEU A 441 -14.54 -14.49 24.25
CA LEU A 441 -13.83 -13.59 23.32
C LEU A 441 -13.41 -12.29 24.02
N GLN A 442 -14.26 -11.73 24.90
CA GLN A 442 -13.91 -10.57 25.73
C GLN A 442 -12.72 -10.86 26.64
N ALA A 443 -12.74 -11.99 27.35
CA ALA A 443 -11.65 -12.40 28.23
C ALA A 443 -10.32 -12.61 27.46
N ALA A 444 -10.39 -13.03 26.20
CA ALA A 444 -9.22 -13.22 25.34
C ALA A 444 -8.66 -11.91 24.72
N ARG A 445 -9.32 -10.76 24.89
CA ARG A 445 -8.91 -9.50 24.23
C ARG A 445 -7.48 -9.07 24.55
N GLY A 446 -7.08 -9.10 25.82
CA GLY A 446 -5.73 -8.72 26.25
C GLY A 446 -4.64 -9.54 25.54
N PRO A 447 -4.65 -10.88 25.68
CA PRO A 447 -3.70 -11.76 24.98
C PRO A 447 -3.67 -11.58 23.46
N LEU A 448 -4.83 -11.39 22.82
CA LEU A 448 -4.92 -11.22 21.36
C LEU A 448 -4.39 -9.86 20.89
N ARG A 449 -4.55 -8.80 21.68
CA ARG A 449 -3.92 -7.50 21.42
C ARG A 449 -2.40 -7.57 21.54
N GLU A 450 -1.90 -8.31 22.52
CA GLU A 450 -0.46 -8.55 22.68
C GLU A 450 0.11 -9.33 21.50
N LEU A 451 -0.61 -10.36 21.02
CA LEU A 451 -0.24 -11.09 19.81
C LEU A 451 -0.11 -10.13 18.60
N LEU A 452 -1.10 -9.28 18.37
CA LEU A 452 -1.04 -8.27 17.30
C LEU A 452 0.17 -7.34 17.47
N ARG A 453 0.45 -6.87 18.70
CA ARG A 453 1.60 -5.99 18.98
C ARG A 453 2.93 -6.66 18.66
N ARG A 454 3.10 -7.94 18.96
CA ARG A 454 4.35 -8.69 18.70
C ARG A 454 4.62 -8.91 17.21
N HIS A 455 3.56 -9.06 16.42
CA HIS A 455 3.67 -9.26 14.97
C HIS A 455 3.68 -7.96 14.16
N TRP A 456 3.49 -6.82 14.83
CA TRP A 456 3.48 -5.50 14.19
C TRP A 456 4.88 -5.11 13.70
N VAL A 457 4.99 -4.81 12.41
CA VAL A 457 6.20 -4.26 11.80
C VAL A 457 5.99 -2.78 11.58
N GLY A 458 6.39 -1.96 12.56
CA GLY A 458 6.34 -0.51 12.44
C GLY A 458 7.21 0.00 11.29
N VAL A 459 6.86 1.15 10.72
CA VAL A 459 7.62 1.77 9.62
C VAL A 459 9.07 2.07 10.03
N ASP A 460 9.27 2.51 11.28
CA ASP A 460 10.59 2.88 11.80
C ASP A 460 11.45 1.68 12.21
N ALA A 461 10.82 0.53 12.49
CA ALA A 461 11.49 -0.70 12.90
C ALA A 461 11.84 -1.60 11.71
N ALA A 462 11.19 -1.39 10.56
CA ALA A 462 11.45 -2.15 9.35
C ALA A 462 12.85 -1.79 8.80
N PRO A 463 13.74 -2.76 8.53
CA PRO A 463 14.98 -2.47 7.82
C PRO A 463 14.69 -1.86 6.45
N SER A 464 15.59 -1.03 5.95
CA SER A 464 15.42 -0.21 4.71
C SER A 464 15.09 -1.01 3.44
N TRP A 465 15.29 -2.33 3.46
CA TRP A 465 14.97 -3.25 2.36
C TRP A 465 13.59 -3.93 2.50
N SER A 466 12.84 -3.65 3.56
CA SER A 466 11.51 -4.21 3.85
C SER A 466 10.46 -3.11 3.98
N VAL A 467 9.19 -3.44 3.70
CA VAL A 467 8.08 -2.50 3.83
C VAL A 467 7.46 -2.67 5.22
N GLY A 468 7.54 -1.63 6.06
CA GLY A 468 6.83 -1.56 7.33
C GLY A 468 5.39 -1.04 7.19
N GLY A 469 4.69 -0.94 8.31
CA GLY A 469 3.29 -0.54 8.40
C GLY A 469 2.29 -1.71 8.27
N GLY A 470 2.74 -2.95 8.39
CA GLY A 470 1.92 -4.15 8.31
C GLY A 470 2.33 -5.22 9.32
N PHE A 471 1.87 -6.45 9.13
CA PHE A 471 2.14 -7.55 10.07
C PHE A 471 3.00 -8.64 9.45
N ALA A 472 3.93 -9.17 10.25
CA ALA A 472 4.78 -10.29 9.88
C ALA A 472 4.15 -11.63 10.28
N GLU A 473 4.49 -12.70 9.54
CA GLU A 473 4.04 -14.06 9.87
C GLU A 473 4.63 -14.60 11.18
N LEU A 474 5.82 -14.14 11.54
CA LEU A 474 6.52 -14.47 12.77
C LEU A 474 6.89 -13.16 13.48
N ALA A 475 6.77 -13.11 14.79
CA ALA A 475 7.10 -11.91 15.58
C ALA A 475 8.55 -11.41 15.36
N ALA A 476 9.51 -12.32 15.15
CA ALA A 476 10.90 -11.98 14.91
C ALA A 476 11.23 -11.61 13.45
N SER A 477 10.25 -11.73 12.53
CA SER A 477 10.47 -11.42 11.11
C SER A 477 10.46 -9.92 10.87
N SER A 478 11.43 -9.45 10.08
CA SER A 478 11.61 -8.04 9.80
C SER A 478 10.72 -7.49 8.67
N GLY A 479 9.88 -8.32 8.04
CA GLY A 479 9.06 -7.93 6.89
C GLY A 479 7.58 -8.23 7.05
N ALA A 480 6.74 -7.23 6.75
CA ALA A 480 5.29 -7.39 6.69
C ALA A 480 4.84 -8.22 5.47
N LYS A 481 3.74 -8.94 5.60
CA LYS A 481 3.09 -9.72 4.53
C LYS A 481 1.65 -9.27 4.36
N VAL A 482 1.21 -9.14 3.09
CA VAL A 482 -0.13 -8.62 2.76
C VAL A 482 -1.23 -9.48 3.38
N ALA A 483 -1.18 -10.80 3.15
CA ALA A 483 -2.17 -11.73 3.70
C ALA A 483 -2.26 -11.61 5.23
N VAL A 484 -1.13 -11.72 5.95
CA VAL A 484 -1.09 -11.60 7.42
C VAL A 484 -1.62 -10.25 7.91
N THR A 485 -1.36 -9.17 7.16
CA THR A 485 -1.87 -7.84 7.48
C THR A 485 -3.40 -7.79 7.38
N VAL A 486 -4.00 -8.44 6.39
CA VAL A 486 -5.46 -8.53 6.26
C VAL A 486 -6.07 -9.38 7.37
N GLU A 487 -5.47 -10.53 7.70
CA GLU A 487 -5.90 -11.37 8.82
C GLU A 487 -5.87 -10.59 10.16
N ALA A 488 -4.83 -9.77 10.35
CA ALA A 488 -4.70 -8.91 11.53
C ALA A 488 -5.77 -7.81 11.58
N VAL A 489 -6.10 -7.20 10.43
CA VAL A 489 -7.21 -6.24 10.31
C VAL A 489 -8.54 -6.86 10.71
N GLU A 490 -8.80 -8.08 10.26
CA GLU A 490 -10.00 -8.81 10.68
C GLU A 490 -9.97 -9.14 12.18
N LEU A 491 -8.83 -9.60 12.73
CA LEU A 491 -8.71 -9.88 14.16
C LEU A 491 -8.99 -8.63 15.02
N MET A 492 -8.48 -7.47 14.59
CA MET A 492 -8.73 -6.18 15.26
C MET A 492 -10.22 -5.80 15.33
N ARG A 493 -11.09 -6.33 14.46
CA ARG A 493 -12.53 -6.06 14.55
C ARG A 493 -13.15 -6.70 15.80
N TYR A 494 -12.62 -7.84 16.22
CA TYR A 494 -13.10 -8.56 17.40
C TYR A 494 -12.52 -8.00 18.70
N VAL A 495 -11.21 -7.66 18.66
CA VAL A 495 -10.46 -7.33 19.87
C VAL A 495 -10.18 -5.84 20.04
N GLY A 496 -10.50 -5.01 19.04
CA GLY A 496 -10.14 -3.61 18.97
C GLY A 496 -8.69 -3.40 18.51
N VAL A 497 -8.33 -2.15 18.26
CA VAL A 497 -7.01 -1.75 17.75
C VAL A 497 -6.05 -1.51 18.93
N PRO A 498 -4.92 -2.22 19.03
CA PRO A 498 -3.89 -1.92 20.03
C PRO A 498 -3.29 -0.52 19.80
N GLU A 499 -2.99 0.23 20.87
CA GLU A 499 -2.48 1.61 20.79
C GLU A 499 -1.18 1.77 19.99
N ALA A 500 -0.32 0.76 20.03
CA ALA A 500 0.94 0.75 19.27
C ALA A 500 0.72 0.70 17.74
N ILE A 501 -0.48 0.33 17.29
CA ILE A 501 -0.77 0.04 15.89
C ILE A 501 -1.53 1.21 15.27
N ARG A 502 -0.89 1.86 14.30
CA ARG A 502 -1.47 3.02 13.59
C ARG A 502 -2.23 2.55 12.35
N LEU A 503 -3.56 2.63 12.36
CA LEU A 503 -4.40 2.21 11.22
C LEU A 503 -4.02 2.88 9.88
N ARG A 504 -3.52 4.12 9.92
CA ARG A 504 -3.05 4.82 8.72
C ARG A 504 -1.79 4.22 8.13
N GLN A 505 -0.90 3.65 8.94
CA GLN A 505 0.26 2.92 8.45
C GLN A 505 -0.17 1.64 7.74
N ILE A 506 -1.23 0.97 8.24
CA ILE A 506 -1.84 -0.19 7.58
C ILE A 506 -2.48 0.19 6.25
N ASP A 507 -3.31 1.24 6.21
CA ASP A 507 -3.91 1.75 4.96
C ASP A 507 -2.82 2.06 3.93
N GLY A 508 -1.73 2.68 4.38
CA GLY A 508 -0.62 3.02 3.53
C GLY A 508 0.21 1.84 3.03
N TYR A 509 0.46 0.87 3.91
CA TYR A 509 1.05 -0.40 3.55
C TYR A 509 0.19 -1.09 2.48
N LEU A 510 -1.10 -1.30 2.74
CA LEU A 510 -1.99 -1.98 1.80
C LEU A 510 -2.10 -1.23 0.46
N ARG A 511 -2.17 0.10 0.44
CA ARG A 511 -2.12 0.91 -0.80
C ARG A 511 -0.84 0.68 -1.59
N SER A 512 0.30 0.62 -0.90
CA SER A 512 1.60 0.37 -1.56
C SER A 512 1.63 -1.01 -2.25
N GLN A 513 0.94 -2.00 -1.68
CA GLN A 513 0.86 -3.35 -2.23
C GLN A 513 -0.06 -3.46 -3.46
N ARG A 514 -0.95 -2.47 -3.68
CA ARG A 514 -1.75 -2.37 -4.92
C ARG A 514 -0.92 -1.93 -6.12
N HIS A 515 0.15 -1.17 -5.87
CA HIS A 515 1.00 -0.60 -6.91
C HIS A 515 2.01 -1.64 -7.39
N VAL A 516 1.51 -2.73 -7.98
CA VAL A 516 2.34 -3.55 -8.86
C VAL A 516 2.51 -2.75 -10.14
N SER A 517 3.75 -2.37 -10.46
CA SER A 517 4.07 -1.70 -11.73
C SER A 517 3.47 -2.50 -12.89
N ALA A 518 3.05 -1.87 -13.99
CA ALA A 518 2.49 -2.64 -15.11
C ALA A 518 3.48 -3.65 -15.71
N ILE A 519 4.79 -3.41 -15.56
CA ILE A 519 5.84 -4.41 -15.84
C ILE A 519 5.71 -5.60 -14.89
N GLY A 520 5.51 -5.33 -13.59
CA GLY A 520 5.11 -6.35 -12.62
C GLY A 520 3.87 -7.09 -13.10
N ARG A 521 2.77 -6.41 -13.46
CA ARG A 521 1.53 -7.05 -13.94
C ARG A 521 1.71 -7.91 -15.19
N LEU A 522 2.53 -7.48 -16.14
CA LEU A 522 2.87 -8.25 -17.36
C LEU A 522 3.69 -9.51 -17.04
N ILE A 523 4.61 -9.42 -16.07
CA ILE A 523 5.46 -10.55 -15.65
C ILE A 523 4.73 -11.47 -14.66
N THR A 524 3.80 -10.92 -13.88
CA THR A 524 3.07 -11.60 -12.80
C THR A 524 1.57 -11.59 -13.09
N ALA A 525 1.17 -11.94 -14.31
CA ALA A 525 -0.22 -12.27 -14.62
C ALA A 525 -0.62 -13.44 -13.70
N GLY A 526 -1.33 -13.14 -12.61
CA GLY A 526 -1.59 -14.07 -11.50
C GLY A 526 -1.18 -13.57 -10.10
N ASP A 527 -0.63 -12.35 -9.95
CA ASP A 527 -0.28 -11.81 -8.64
C ASP A 527 -1.53 -11.46 -7.81
N ARG A 528 -1.91 -12.39 -6.94
CA ARG A 528 -3.05 -12.27 -6.01
C ARG A 528 -2.85 -11.24 -4.91
N ARG A 529 -1.69 -10.58 -4.84
CA ARG A 529 -1.44 -9.51 -3.87
C ARG A 529 -2.40 -8.33 -4.03
N VAL A 530 -2.74 -7.97 -5.27
CA VAL A 530 -3.63 -6.82 -5.55
C VAL A 530 -5.04 -7.04 -4.99
N PRO A 531 -5.76 -8.14 -5.30
CA PRO A 531 -7.09 -8.36 -4.73
C PRO A 531 -7.05 -8.52 -3.21
N VAL A 532 -6.02 -9.16 -2.63
CA VAL A 532 -5.88 -9.26 -1.17
C VAL A 532 -5.68 -7.88 -0.53
N ALA A 533 -4.85 -7.02 -1.13
CA ALA A 533 -4.67 -5.65 -0.64
C ALA A 533 -5.94 -4.80 -0.76
N ASP A 534 -6.68 -4.95 -1.87
CA ASP A 534 -7.97 -4.28 -2.09
C ASP A 534 -9.00 -4.72 -1.04
N ALA A 535 -9.08 -6.01 -0.75
CA ALA A 535 -9.94 -6.57 0.30
C ALA A 535 -9.57 -5.98 1.67
N GLY A 536 -8.28 -6.02 2.02
CA GLY A 536 -7.77 -5.43 3.26
C GLY A 536 -8.15 -3.96 3.44
N LEU A 537 -8.10 -3.16 2.37
CA LEU A 537 -8.48 -1.75 2.42
C LEU A 537 -9.97 -1.53 2.67
N VAL A 538 -10.81 -2.38 2.11
CA VAL A 538 -12.26 -2.34 2.37
C VAL A 538 -12.53 -2.70 3.82
N LEU A 539 -11.98 -3.83 4.29
CA LEU A 539 -12.15 -4.32 5.66
C LEU A 539 -11.64 -3.29 6.68
N LEU A 540 -10.50 -2.66 6.41
CA LEU A 540 -9.93 -1.60 7.25
C LEU A 540 -10.85 -0.38 7.33
N ARG A 541 -11.31 0.13 6.17
CA ARG A 541 -12.10 1.38 6.10
C ARG A 541 -13.52 1.23 6.61
N ARG A 542 -14.18 0.11 6.27
CA ARG A 542 -15.57 -0.16 6.64
C ARG A 542 -15.69 -0.86 7.98
N GLY A 543 -14.68 -1.65 8.37
CA GLY A 543 -14.72 -2.44 9.60
C GLY A 543 -14.15 -1.76 10.81
N LEU A 544 -12.93 -1.23 10.70
CA LEU A 544 -12.28 -0.55 11.82
C LEU A 544 -12.56 0.94 11.83
N GLY A 545 -12.93 1.50 10.68
CA GLY A 545 -13.04 2.94 10.49
C GLY A 545 -11.65 3.57 10.42
N LEU A 546 -11.34 4.28 9.34
CA LEU A 546 -10.15 5.14 9.32
C LEU A 546 -10.52 6.47 9.98
N PRO A 547 -9.73 6.97 10.95
CA PRO A 547 -9.94 8.30 11.48
C PRO A 547 -9.82 9.32 10.36
N GLU A 548 -10.73 10.30 10.34
CA GLU A 548 -10.69 11.41 9.39
C GLU A 548 -9.32 12.09 9.45
N ARG A 549 -8.87 12.58 8.30
CA ARG A 549 -7.65 13.38 8.24
C ARG A 549 -8.00 14.82 8.49
N SER A 550 -7.25 15.45 9.36
CA SER A 550 -7.22 16.91 9.36
C SER A 550 -6.68 17.40 8.00
N TRP A 551 -7.09 18.60 7.59
CA TRP A 551 -6.59 19.23 6.37
C TRP A 551 -5.05 19.31 6.36
N PHE A 552 -4.43 19.51 7.53
CA PHE A 552 -2.99 19.59 7.67
C PHE A 552 -2.30 18.24 7.40
N GLU A 553 -2.82 17.16 7.97
CA GLU A 553 -2.33 15.80 7.69
C GLU A 553 -2.52 15.41 6.24
N PHE A 554 -3.62 15.85 5.62
CA PHE A 554 -3.83 15.67 4.19
C PHE A 554 -2.77 16.39 3.37
N LEU A 555 -2.50 17.68 3.64
CA LEU A 555 -1.45 18.43 2.94
C LEU A 555 -0.07 17.82 3.15
N LEU A 556 0.25 17.41 4.38
CA LEU A 556 1.52 16.76 4.68
C LEU A 556 1.64 15.43 3.92
N ALA A 557 0.59 14.64 3.87
CA ALA A 557 0.56 13.40 3.10
C ALA A 557 0.69 13.64 1.58
N GLU A 558 0.16 14.76 1.08
CA GLU A 558 0.16 15.14 -0.34
C GLU A 558 1.31 16.08 -0.75
N ARG A 559 2.24 16.39 0.15
CA ARG A 559 3.30 17.38 -0.05
C ARG A 559 4.09 17.19 -1.36
N CYS A 560 4.36 15.95 -1.76
CA CYS A 560 5.06 15.65 -3.01
C CYS A 560 4.22 15.95 -4.25
N ALA A 561 2.91 15.66 -4.21
CA ALA A 561 1.99 15.99 -5.30
C ALA A 561 1.81 17.50 -5.41
N ILE A 562 1.63 18.19 -4.28
CA ILE A 562 1.53 19.65 -4.21
C ILE A 562 2.80 20.28 -4.79
N ALA A 563 3.97 19.83 -4.37
CA ALA A 563 5.23 20.33 -4.87
C ALA A 563 5.42 20.05 -6.37
N ALA A 564 5.00 18.88 -6.87
CA ALA A 564 5.01 18.59 -8.30
C ALA A 564 4.11 19.57 -9.09
N VAL A 565 2.92 19.88 -8.58
CA VAL A 565 2.05 20.91 -9.17
C VAL A 565 2.75 22.28 -9.18
N LEU A 566 3.35 22.68 -8.05
CA LEU A 566 4.08 23.95 -7.95
C LEU A 566 5.25 24.02 -8.93
N LEU A 567 6.03 22.93 -9.06
CA LEU A 567 7.13 22.82 -10.02
C LEU A 567 6.65 23.01 -11.46
N VAL A 568 5.56 22.34 -11.85
CA VAL A 568 4.95 22.49 -13.17
C VAL A 568 4.49 23.93 -13.38
N LEU A 569 3.78 24.53 -12.42
CA LEU A 569 3.29 25.90 -12.53
C LEU A 569 4.44 26.92 -12.65
N LEU A 570 5.52 26.75 -11.87
CA LEU A 570 6.70 27.60 -11.93
C LEU A 570 7.43 27.48 -13.27
N GLY A 571 7.55 26.25 -13.80
CA GLY A 571 8.14 25.99 -15.11
C GLY A 571 7.33 26.64 -16.24
N LEU A 572 6.01 26.43 -16.27
CA LEU A 572 5.12 27.04 -17.26
C LEU A 572 5.14 28.58 -17.17
N ARG A 573 5.14 29.13 -15.96
CA ARG A 573 5.27 30.58 -15.73
C ARG A 573 6.58 31.12 -16.31
N ALA A 574 7.70 30.44 -16.09
CA ALA A 574 9.00 30.87 -16.62
C ALA A 574 8.99 30.96 -18.15
N ILE A 575 8.39 29.97 -18.83
CA ILE A 575 8.22 29.95 -20.29
C ILE A 575 7.40 31.16 -20.75
N LEU A 576 6.24 31.40 -20.11
CA LEU A 576 5.34 32.50 -20.47
C LEU A 576 5.99 33.88 -20.26
N VAL A 577 6.77 34.06 -19.19
CA VAL A 577 7.48 35.31 -18.92
C VAL A 577 8.56 35.56 -19.97
N ALA A 578 9.34 34.54 -20.32
CA ALA A 578 10.37 34.63 -21.36
C ALA A 578 9.78 34.93 -22.75
N ASP A 579 8.71 34.23 -23.14
CA ASP A 579 8.01 34.44 -24.42
C ASP A 579 7.38 35.84 -24.53
N ARG A 580 6.75 36.36 -23.46
CA ARG A 580 6.22 37.73 -23.46
C ARG A 580 7.31 38.78 -23.62
N ALA A 581 8.43 38.61 -22.93
CA ALA A 581 9.56 39.52 -23.04
C ALA A 581 10.14 39.50 -24.47
N GLU A 582 10.35 38.31 -25.04
CA GLU A 582 10.83 38.16 -26.41
C GLU A 582 9.90 38.84 -27.43
N ARG A 583 8.58 38.68 -27.31
CA ARG A 583 7.61 39.37 -28.18
C ARG A 583 7.61 40.89 -28.00
N SER A 584 7.77 41.37 -26.77
CA SER A 584 7.84 42.82 -26.52
C SER A 584 9.06 43.47 -27.18
N VAL A 585 10.19 42.76 -27.20
CA VAL A 585 11.40 43.21 -27.91
C VAL A 585 11.21 43.16 -29.42
N ARG A 586 10.64 42.08 -29.96
CA ARG A 586 10.36 41.97 -31.41
C ARG A 586 9.35 43.01 -31.91
N GLY A 587 8.34 43.34 -31.12
CA GLY A 587 7.34 44.36 -31.47
C GLY A 587 7.84 45.80 -31.32
N ALA A 588 8.96 46.02 -30.61
CA ALA A 588 9.60 47.32 -30.45
C ALA A 588 10.68 47.60 -31.51
N LEU A 589 11.04 46.61 -32.33
CA LEU A 589 11.93 46.77 -33.46
C LEU A 589 11.09 47.19 -34.69
N PRO A 590 11.41 48.32 -35.33
CA PRO A 590 10.63 48.88 -36.44
C PRO A 590 10.67 48.04 -37.72
#